data_AF-A0A345DKX1-F1
#
_entry.id   AF-A0A345DKX1-F1
#
_cell.length_a   1.000
_cell.length_b   1.000
_cell.length_c   1.000
_cell.angle_alpha   90.00
_cell.angle_beta   90.00
_cell.angle_gamma   90.00
#
_symmetry.space_group_name_H-M   'P 1'
#
loop_
_entity.id
_entity.type
_entity.pdbx_description
1 polymer ?
#
loop_
_entity_poly.entity_id
_entity_poly.type
_entity_poly.pdbx_seq_one_letter_code
_entity_poly.pdbx_strand_id
1 'polypeptide(L)'
;MEAFLACADTGQMCGVYAMMSDCNLFEPPLQEAVNRLAQTDLRILTAVLLSGKESGELFFSAPAEDVAMIVASSIKGALMLNRIPPHDACIRTMKALEQLLCRV
;
A
#
# COMPACT_ATOMS: atom_id res chain seq x y z
N MET A 1 0.62 -8.07 10.20
CA MET A 1 0.23 -7.92 8.78
C MET A 1 -1.27 -8.16 8.56
N GLU A 2 -2.15 -7.97 9.55
CA GLU A 2 -3.57 -8.39 9.44
C GLU A 2 -4.51 -7.30 8.90
N ALA A 3 -4.06 -6.03 8.86
CA ALA A 3 -4.90 -4.87 8.57
C ALA A 3 -5.62 -4.93 7.21
N PHE A 4 -5.08 -5.64 6.22
CA PHE A 4 -5.64 -5.74 4.87
C PHE A 4 -6.35 -7.06 4.59
N LEU A 5 -6.21 -8.07 5.47
CA LEU A 5 -6.81 -9.39 5.27
C LEU A 5 -8.34 -9.32 5.34
N ALA A 6 -8.90 -8.59 6.30
CA ALA A 6 -10.35 -8.39 6.40
C ALA A 6 -10.92 -7.67 5.16
N CYS A 7 -10.18 -6.72 4.59
CA CYS A 7 -10.57 -6.06 3.33
C CYS A 7 -10.52 -7.05 2.15
N ALA A 8 -9.49 -7.89 2.09
CA ALA A 8 -9.33 -8.90 1.06
C ALA A 8 -10.45 -9.97 1.10
N ASP A 9 -10.81 -10.43 2.30
CA ASP A 9 -11.87 -11.43 2.54
C ASP A 9 -13.26 -10.92 2.16
N THR A 10 -13.47 -9.61 2.29
CA THR A 10 -14.75 -8.95 1.96
C THR A 10 -14.77 -8.33 0.56
N GLY A 11 -13.70 -8.52 -0.24
CA GLY A 11 -13.59 -7.97 -1.59
C GLY A 11 -13.55 -6.43 -1.63
N GLN A 12 -13.14 -5.79 -0.54
CA GLN A 12 -13.04 -4.34 -0.43
C GLN A 12 -11.76 -3.82 -1.09
N MET A 13 -11.83 -2.59 -1.59
CA MET A 13 -10.65 -1.84 -2.05
C MET A 13 -10.17 -0.86 -0.99
N CYS A 14 -8.91 -0.45 -1.08
CA CYS A 14 -8.44 0.70 -0.34
C CYS A 14 -9.21 1.95 -0.80
N GLY A 15 -9.90 2.63 0.13
CA GLY A 15 -10.70 3.82 -0.18
C GLY A 15 -9.87 4.94 -0.81
N VAL A 16 -8.63 5.15 -0.36
CA VAL A 16 -7.72 6.13 -0.95
C VAL A 16 -7.42 5.79 -2.41
N TYR A 17 -7.17 4.52 -2.72
CA TYR A 17 -6.92 4.08 -4.10
C TYR A 17 -8.16 4.29 -4.98
N ALA A 18 -9.35 3.89 -4.49
CA ALA A 18 -10.60 4.07 -5.21
C ALA A 18 -10.85 5.56 -5.55
N MET A 19 -10.66 6.45 -4.56
CA MET A 19 -10.79 7.89 -4.77
C MET A 19 -9.71 8.44 -5.71
N MET A 20 -8.47 7.94 -5.64
CA MET A 20 -7.41 8.37 -6.55
C MET A 20 -7.68 8.00 -8.01
N SER A 21 -8.26 6.82 -8.26
CA SER A 21 -8.62 6.38 -9.63
C SER A 21 -9.62 7.31 -10.31
N ASP A 22 -10.56 7.85 -9.53
CA ASP A 22 -11.62 8.76 -10.02
C ASP A 22 -11.32 10.24 -9.75
N CYS A 23 -10.12 10.57 -9.27
CA CYS A 23 -9.79 11.91 -8.75
C CYS A 23 -9.99 13.02 -9.80
N ASN A 24 -9.75 12.73 -11.07
CA ASN A 24 -9.98 13.67 -12.17
C ASN A 24 -11.46 14.05 -12.37
N LEU A 25 -12.40 13.29 -11.82
CA LEU A 25 -13.84 13.54 -11.87
C LEU A 25 -14.32 14.41 -10.69
N PHE A 26 -13.46 14.69 -9.71
CA PHE A 26 -13.85 15.43 -8.51
C PHE A 26 -13.70 16.94 -8.69
N GLU A 27 -14.47 17.71 -7.94
CA GLU A 27 -14.27 19.16 -7.82
C GLU A 27 -12.92 19.48 -7.17
N PRO A 28 -12.28 20.62 -7.49
CA PRO A 28 -10.93 20.94 -7.03
C PRO A 28 -10.69 20.78 -5.51
N PRO A 29 -11.60 21.18 -4.61
CA PRO A 29 -11.41 21.00 -3.18
C PRO A 29 -11.30 19.52 -2.75
N LEU A 30 -12.04 18.63 -3.43
CA LEU A 30 -12.01 17.20 -3.15
C LEU A 30 -10.76 16.56 -3.76
N GLN A 31 -10.32 16.99 -4.95
CA GLN A 31 -9.03 16.56 -5.51
C GLN A 31 -7.88 16.85 -4.55
N GLU A 32 -7.85 18.07 -4.00
CA GLU A 32 -6.82 18.46 -3.04
C GLU A 32 -6.88 17.61 -1.77
N ALA A 33 -8.07 17.32 -1.26
CA ALA A 33 -8.26 16.47 -0.09
C ALA A 33 -7.77 15.03 -0.32
N VAL A 34 -8.10 14.44 -1.48
CA VAL A 34 -7.65 13.08 -1.85
C VAL A 34 -6.13 13.05 -2.01
N ASN A 35 -5.54 14.06 -2.65
CA ASN A 35 -4.09 14.17 -2.78
C ASN A 35 -3.38 14.28 -1.43
N ARG A 36 -3.90 15.10 -0.49
CA ARG A 36 -3.36 15.20 0.87
C ARG A 36 -3.46 13.88 1.63
N LEU A 37 -4.54 13.13 1.43
CA LEU A 37 -4.72 11.82 2.04
C LEU A 37 -3.70 10.81 1.49
N ALA A 38 -3.53 10.75 0.16
CA ALA A 38 -2.53 9.90 -0.49
C ALA A 38 -1.10 10.23 -0.07
N GLN A 39 -0.78 11.52 0.09
CA GLN A 39 0.52 11.96 0.61
C GLN A 39 0.72 11.56 2.07
N THR A 40 -0.33 11.63 2.89
CA THR A 40 -0.28 11.20 4.29
C THR A 40 -0.01 9.70 4.40
N ASP A 41 -0.70 8.88 3.62
CA ASP A 41 -0.46 7.43 3.52
C ASP A 41 1.02 7.13 3.23
N LEU A 42 1.55 7.78 2.19
CA LEU A 42 2.93 7.56 1.75
C LEU A 42 3.93 8.01 2.82
N ARG A 43 3.70 9.16 3.45
CA ARG A 43 4.55 9.66 4.55
C ARG A 43 4.60 8.70 5.74
N ILE A 44 3.45 8.16 6.15
CA ILE A 44 3.38 7.19 7.25
C ILE A 44 4.20 5.95 6.89
N LEU A 45 4.02 5.42 5.68
CA LEU A 45 4.72 4.23 5.24
C LEU A 45 6.24 4.45 5.11
N THR A 46 6.66 5.59 4.57
CA THR A 46 8.08 5.98 4.53
C THR A 46 8.68 6.05 5.92
N ALA A 47 7.97 6.62 6.90
CA ALA A 47 8.45 6.69 8.28
C ALA A 47 8.60 5.30 8.93
N VAL A 48 7.66 4.40 8.69
CA VAL A 48 7.75 2.99 9.14
C VAL A 48 8.95 2.29 8.52
N LEU A 49 9.16 2.44 7.21
CA LEU A 49 10.29 1.83 6.50
C LEU A 49 11.64 2.35 6.99
N LEU A 50 11.76 3.67 7.23
CA LEU A 50 12.95 4.27 7.79
C LEU A 50 13.24 3.71 9.19
N SER A 51 12.24 3.70 10.07
CA SER A 51 12.39 3.16 11.42
C SER A 51 12.80 1.69 11.42
N GLY A 52 12.18 0.85 10.57
CA GLY A 52 12.56 -0.56 10.46
C GLY A 52 13.96 -0.78 9.87
N LYS A 53 14.42 0.12 8.99
CA LYS A 53 15.79 0.08 8.46
C LYS A 53 16.82 0.50 9.53
N GLU A 54 16.49 1.50 10.34
CA GLU A 54 17.33 1.98 11.45
C GLU A 54 17.45 0.93 12.56
N SER A 55 16.38 0.17 12.84
CA SER A 55 16.42 -0.94 13.81
C SER A 55 17.07 -2.21 13.28
N GLY A 56 17.29 -2.30 11.96
CA GLY A 56 17.84 -3.49 11.30
C GLY A 56 16.81 -4.61 11.09
N GLU A 57 15.51 -4.33 11.25
CA GLU A 57 14.43 -5.27 10.96
C GLU A 57 14.11 -5.35 9.46
N LEU A 58 14.27 -4.23 8.75
CA LEU A 58 14.02 -4.12 7.31
C LEU A 58 15.29 -3.82 6.52
N PHE A 59 15.40 -4.41 5.34
CA PHE A 59 16.59 -4.37 4.50
C PHE A 59 16.22 -3.94 3.08
N PHE A 60 16.69 -2.76 2.69
CA PHE A 60 16.54 -2.25 1.32
C PHE A 60 17.62 -1.20 1.02
N SER A 61 18.08 -1.17 -0.23
CA SER A 61 19.13 -0.23 -0.70
C SER A 61 18.55 1.04 -1.35
N ALA A 62 17.32 0.98 -1.87
CA ALA A 62 16.64 2.11 -2.48
C ALA A 62 16.24 3.19 -1.46
N PRO A 63 15.91 4.41 -1.92
CA PRO A 63 15.28 5.44 -1.07
C PRO A 63 13.98 4.91 -0.42
N ALA A 64 13.75 5.26 0.85
CA ALA A 64 12.58 4.77 1.59
C ALA A 64 11.25 5.23 0.97
N GLU A 65 11.22 6.39 0.32
CA GLU A 65 10.05 6.90 -0.39
C GLU A 65 9.71 6.04 -1.62
N ASP A 66 10.71 5.62 -2.39
CA ASP A 66 10.51 4.70 -3.53
C ASP A 66 9.99 3.34 -3.07
N VAL A 67 10.56 2.82 -1.99
CA VAL A 67 10.10 1.56 -1.38
C VAL A 67 8.67 1.72 -0.84
N ALA A 68 8.33 2.86 -0.24
CA ALA A 68 6.98 3.15 0.21
C ALA A 68 5.99 3.16 -0.96
N MET A 69 6.34 3.79 -2.09
CA MET A 69 5.50 3.77 -3.29
C MET A 69 5.28 2.36 -3.82
N ILE A 70 6.34 1.53 -3.86
CA ILE A 70 6.25 0.12 -4.28
C ILE A 70 5.31 -0.65 -3.36
N VAL A 71 5.52 -0.57 -2.05
CA VAL A 71 4.71 -1.28 -1.05
C VAL A 71 3.24 -0.83 -1.12
N ALA A 72 2.98 0.48 -1.13
CA ALA A 72 1.63 1.02 -1.19
C ALA A 72 0.90 0.60 -2.47
N SER A 73 1.55 0.71 -3.63
CA SER A 73 0.97 0.34 -4.92
C SER A 73 0.71 -1.16 -5.00
N SER A 74 1.63 -1.97 -4.49
CA SER A 74 1.51 -3.43 -4.48
C SER A 74 0.32 -3.88 -3.63
N ILE A 75 0.18 -3.37 -2.40
CA ILE A 75 -0.94 -3.72 -1.51
C ILE A 75 -2.28 -3.26 -2.12
N LYS A 76 -2.36 -2.01 -2.58
CA LYS A 76 -3.58 -1.45 -3.19
C LYS A 76 -4.00 -2.24 -4.44
N GLY A 77 -3.06 -2.57 -5.31
CA GLY A 77 -3.30 -3.41 -6.49
C GLY A 77 -3.68 -4.84 -6.12
N ALA A 78 -3.05 -5.42 -5.11
CA ALA A 78 -3.38 -6.77 -4.65
C ALA A 78 -4.81 -6.85 -4.09
N LEU A 79 -5.26 -5.84 -3.34
CA LEU A 79 -6.67 -5.75 -2.89
C LEU A 79 -7.63 -5.67 -4.07
N MET A 80 -7.31 -4.90 -5.11
CA MET A 80 -8.12 -4.84 -6.33
C MET A 80 -8.20 -6.22 -7.01
N LEU A 81 -7.07 -6.90 -7.19
CA LEU A 81 -7.01 -8.23 -7.82
C LEU A 81 -7.67 -9.31 -6.96
N ASN A 82 -7.65 -9.19 -5.63
CA ASN A 82 -8.25 -10.17 -4.72
C ASN A 82 -9.77 -10.29 -4.87
N ARG A 83 -10.42 -9.36 -5.58
CA ARG A 83 -11.85 -9.38 -5.88
C ARG A 83 -12.23 -10.40 -6.96
N ILE A 84 -11.25 -10.95 -7.67
CA ILE A 84 -11.42 -11.92 -8.75
C ILE A 84 -10.76 -13.24 -8.31
N PRO A 85 -11.34 -14.43 -8.62
CA PRO A 85 -10.68 -15.70 -8.37
C PRO A 85 -9.24 -15.71 -8.92
N PRO A 86 -8.27 -16.27 -8.18
CA PRO A 86 -8.43 -17.18 -7.04
C PRO A 86 -8.48 -16.51 -5.64
N HIS A 87 -8.67 -15.19 -5.53
CA HIS A 87 -8.79 -14.47 -4.24
C HIS A 87 -7.57 -14.58 -3.29
N ASP A 88 -6.38 -14.89 -3.84
CA ASP A 88 -5.15 -15.06 -3.06
C ASP A 88 -4.10 -13.97 -3.33
N ALA A 89 -4.43 -12.98 -4.18
CA ALA A 89 -3.51 -11.94 -4.63
C ALA A 89 -2.95 -11.14 -3.44
N CYS A 90 -3.80 -10.79 -2.47
CA CYS A 90 -3.38 -10.06 -1.27
C CYS A 90 -2.32 -10.83 -0.48
N ILE A 91 -2.59 -12.10 -0.18
CA ILE A 91 -1.68 -12.96 0.59
C ILE A 91 -0.36 -13.18 -0.17
N ARG A 92 -0.42 -13.44 -1.48
CA ARG A 92 0.80 -13.61 -2.31
C ARG A 92 1.65 -12.35 -2.34
N THR A 93 1.03 -11.19 -2.50
CA THR A 93 1.75 -9.90 -2.49
C THR A 93 2.37 -9.62 -1.13
N MET A 94 1.67 -9.88 -0.03
CA MET A 94 2.20 -9.70 1.31
C MET A 94 3.45 -10.56 1.55
N LYS A 95 3.42 -11.84 1.18
CA LYS A 95 4.60 -12.72 1.25
C LYS A 95 5.76 -12.22 0.38
N ALA A 96 5.47 -11.73 -0.82
CA ALA A 96 6.51 -11.18 -1.70
C ALA A 96 7.15 -9.91 -1.11
N LEU A 97 6.36 -9.05 -0.47
CA LEU A 97 6.87 -7.86 0.21
C LEU A 97 7.70 -8.22 1.45
N GLU A 98 7.31 -9.24 2.21
CA GLU A 98 8.13 -9.77 3.31
C GLU A 98 9.47 -10.31 2.79
N GLN A 99 9.49 -11.07 1.70
CA GLN A 99 10.74 -11.56 1.11
C GLN A 99 11.62 -10.42 0.55
N LEU A 100 11.00 -9.34 0.07
CA LEU A 100 11.72 -8.18 -0.45
C LEU A 100 12.37 -7.36 0.68
N LEU A 101 11.67 -7.20 1.80
CA LEU A 101 12.05 -6.27 2.87
C LEU A 101 12.69 -6.94 4.07
N CYS A 102 12.40 -8.22 4.32
CA CYS A 102 12.92 -8.97 5.44
C CYS A 102 13.94 -10.00 4.93
N ARG A 103 14.98 -10.25 5.72
CA ARG A 103 15.85 -11.41 5.52
C ARG A 103 15.15 -12.64 6.11
N VAL A 104 14.24 -13.24 5.33
CA VAL A 104 13.59 -14.52 5.66
C VAL A 104 14.41 -15.68 5.11
#